data_AF-A0A2T6ZMB3-F1
#
_entry.id   AF-A0A2T6ZMB3-F1
#
_cell.length_a   1.000
_cell.length_b   1.000
_cell.length_c   1.000
_cell.angle_alpha   90.00
_cell.angle_beta   90.00
_cell.angle_gamma   90.00
#
_symmetry.space_group_name_H-M   'P 1'
#
loop_
_entity.id
_entity.type
_entity.pdbx_description
1 polymer ?
#
loop_
_entity_poly.entity_id
_entity_poly.type
_entity_poly.pdbx_seq_one_letter_code
_entity_poly.pdbx_strand_id
1 'polypeptide(L)' 'IFSSITIKGSYVGNRLHTQEAIDFFASILIKVPFKVRKLSELTQVIRLLEEGKIAGRDLLDISVSSITHILS' A
#
# COMPACT_ATOMS: atom_id res chain seq x y z
N ILE A 1 -10.39 -2.25 -41.65
CA ILE A 1 -9.59 -1.44 -40.69
C ILE A 1 -9.34 -2.33 -39.48
N PHE A 2 -8.14 -2.89 -39.34
CA PHE A 2 -7.78 -3.71 -38.18
C PHE A 2 -7.17 -2.80 -37.11
N SER A 3 -7.84 -2.69 -35.97
CA SER A 3 -7.31 -1.99 -34.80
C SER A 3 -6.22 -2.86 -34.16
N SER A 4 -4.96 -2.46 -34.27
CA SER A 4 -3.84 -3.14 -33.62
C SER A 4 -3.87 -2.85 -32.11
N ILE A 5 -4.52 -3.73 -31.35
CA ILE A 5 -4.49 -3.66 -29.88
C ILE A 5 -3.13 -4.19 -29.40
N THR A 6 -2.39 -3.37 -28.66
CA THR A 6 -1.13 -3.78 -28.02
C THR A 6 -1.38 -4.08 -26.55
N ILE A 7 -1.10 -5.30 -26.12
CA ILE A 7 -1.17 -5.71 -24.72
C ILE A 7 0.24 -5.67 -24.16
N LYS A 8 0.47 -4.88 -23.11
CA LYS A 8 1.76 -4.80 -22.39
C LYS A 8 1.52 -5.13 -20.92
N GLY A 9 2.35 -6.02 -20.38
CA GLY A 9 2.44 -6.22 -18.93
C GLY A 9 3.37 -5.17 -18.30
N SER A 10 3.09 -4.78 -17.07
CA SER A 10 3.99 -3.98 -16.24
C SER A 10 4.09 -4.66 -14.87
N TYR A 11 5.31 -4.87 -14.40
CA TYR A 11 5.57 -5.46 -13.09
C TYR A 11 6.46 -4.53 -12.29
N VAL A 12 5.81 -3.73 -11.42
CA VAL A 12 6.48 -2.80 -10.50
C VAL A 12 7.41 -1.80 -11.26
N GLY A 13 7.95 -0.81 -10.55
CA GLY A 13 8.98 0.09 -11.07
C GLY A 13 10.39 -0.40 -10.72
N ASN A 14 11.38 0.05 -11.50
CA ASN A 14 12.76 0.00 -11.04
C ASN A 14 13.00 1.08 -9.97
N ARG A 15 14.20 1.11 -9.38
CA ARG A 15 14.53 2.09 -8.32
C ARG A 15 14.41 3.55 -8.77
N LEU A 16 14.75 3.84 -10.02
CA LEU A 16 14.64 5.19 -10.58
C LEU A 16 13.17 5.61 -10.69
N HIS A 17 12.30 4.75 -11.20
CA HIS A 17 10.85 5.01 -11.27
C HIS A 17 10.26 5.24 -9.87
N THR A 18 10.72 4.50 -8.86
CA THR A 18 10.27 4.72 -7.48
C THR A 18 10.72 6.08 -6.95
N GLN A 19 11.96 6.50 -7.23
CA GLN A 19 12.47 7.81 -6.81
C GLN A 19 11.66 8.93 -7.46
N GLU A 20 11.48 8.88 -8.77
CA GLU A 20 10.67 9.85 -9.53
C GLU A 20 9.22 9.89 -9.01
N ALA A 21 8.64 8.73 -8.69
CA ALA A 21 7.30 8.66 -8.13
C ALA A 21 7.22 9.34 -6.75
N ILE A 22 8.18 9.08 -5.86
CA ILE A 22 8.23 9.71 -4.52
C ILE A 22 8.33 11.23 -4.66
N ASP A 23 9.24 11.71 -5.52
CA ASP A 23 9.47 13.14 -5.73
C ASP A 23 8.21 13.81 -6.32
N PHE A 24 7.52 13.12 -7.23
CA PHE A 24 6.24 13.55 -7.79
C PHE A 24 5.13 13.59 -6.73
N PHE A 25 5.00 12.55 -5.90
CA PHE A 25 4.01 12.49 -4.80
C PHE A 25 4.28 13.53 -3.71
N ALA A 26 5.54 13.89 -3.47
CA ALA A 26 5.88 14.97 -2.53
C ALA A 26 5.56 16.36 -3.10
N SER A 27 5.69 16.52 -4.42
CA SER A 27 5.51 17.81 -5.11
C SER A 27 4.04 18.15 -5.42
N ILE A 28 3.14 17.17 -5.40
CA ILE A 28 1.71 17.33 -5.72
C ILE A 28 0.85 16.87 -4.54
N LEU A 29 -0.28 17.54 -4.29
CA LEU A 29 -1.22 17.17 -3.24
C LEU A 29 -2.12 15.97 -3.63
N ILE A 30 -1.53 14.83 -3.98
CA ILE A 30 -2.29 13.59 -4.24
C ILE A 30 -2.69 12.98 -2.89
N LYS A 31 -4.00 12.98 -2.59
CA LYS A 31 -4.54 12.32 -1.40
C LYS A 31 -4.89 10.87 -1.72
N VAL A 32 -4.16 9.93 -1.14
CA VAL A 32 -4.45 8.51 -1.24
C VAL A 32 -5.29 8.09 -0.01
N PRO A 33 -6.40 7.36 -0.18
CA PRO A 33 -7.13 6.82 0.96
C PRO A 33 -6.30 5.74 1.66
N PHE A 34 -5.86 6.01 2.88
CA PHE A 34 -5.21 5.04 3.73
C PHE A 34 -5.70 5.15 5.17
N LYS A 35 -5.60 4.05 5.92
CA LYS A 35 -5.91 4.01 7.35
C LYS A 35 -4.77 3.35 8.11
N VAL A 36 -4.26 4.03 9.14
CA VAL A 36 -3.21 3.48 10.01
C VAL A 36 -3.86 2.64 11.11
N ARG A 37 -3.32 1.45 11.37
CA ARG A 37 -3.77 0.46 12.35
C ARG A 37 -2.61 -0.09 13.14
N LYS A 38 -2.89 -0.72 14.28
CA LYS A 38 -1.85 -1.34 15.11
C LYS A 38 -1.49 -2.73 14.59
N LEU A 39 -0.26 -3.17 14.84
CA LEU A 39 0.17 -4.53 14.51
C LEU A 39 -0.71 -5.63 15.13
N SER A 40 -1.27 -5.38 16.32
CA SER A 40 -2.20 -6.30 16.99
C SER A 40 -3.47 -6.59 16.17
N GLU A 41 -3.84 -5.71 15.24
CA GLU A 41 -5.03 -5.85 14.40
C GLU A 41 -4.75 -6.64 13.11
N LEU A 42 -3.54 -7.17 12.92
CA LEU A 42 -3.11 -7.88 11.70
C LEU A 42 -4.11 -8.96 11.26
N THR A 43 -4.52 -9.84 12.18
CA THR A 43 -5.47 -10.93 11.87
C THR A 43 -6.81 -10.38 11.36
N GLN A 44 -7.28 -9.28 11.95
CA GLN A 44 -8.52 -8.64 11.53
C GLN A 44 -8.37 -7.96 10.17
N VAL A 45 -7.24 -7.30 9.90
CA VAL A 45 -6.96 -6.66 8.61
C VAL A 45 -6.94 -7.68 7.48
N ILE A 46 -6.28 -8.83 7.68
CA ILE A 46 -6.26 -9.92 6.69
C ILE A 46 -7.69 -10.39 6.38
N ARG A 47 -8.52 -10.63 7.41
CA ARG A 47 -9.92 -11.01 7.20
C ARG A 47 -10.72 -9.94 6.44
N LEU A 48 -10.54 -8.67 6.78
CA LEU A 48 -11.20 -7.56 6.08
C LEU A 48 -10.72 -7.40 4.63
N LEU A 49 -9.46 -7.75 4.32
CA LEU A 49 -8.94 -7.78 2.95
C LEU A 49 -9.61 -8.89 2.13
N GLU A 50 -9.74 -10.10 2.70
CA GLU A 50 -10.43 -11.23 2.06
C GLU A 50 -11.92 -10.93 1.81
N GLU A 51 -12.57 -10.23 2.75
CA GLU A 51 -13.96 -9.79 2.62
C GLU A 51 -14.13 -8.58 1.69
N GLY A 52 -13.05 -7.98 1.17
CA GLY A 52 -13.09 -6.82 0.28
C GLY A 52 -13.59 -5.53 0.95
N LYS A 53 -13.52 -5.43 2.28
CA LYS A 53 -14.07 -4.31 3.07
C LYS A 53 -13.10 -3.14 3.27
N ILE A 54 -11.89 -3.22 2.74
CA ILE A 54 -10.87 -2.18 2.87
C ILE A 54 -10.90 -1.26 1.66
N ALA A 55 -11.17 0.02 1.93
CA ALA A 55 -11.05 1.08 0.94
C ALA A 55 -9.61 1.60 0.91
N GLY A 56 -8.94 1.47 -0.23
CA GLY A 56 -7.55 1.89 -0.36
C GLY A 56 -6.59 0.96 0.36
N ARG A 57 -5.78 1.50 1.29
CA ARG A 57 -4.72 0.73 1.97
C ARG A 57 -4.76 0.87 3.48
N ASP A 58 -4.86 -0.26 4.18
CA ASP A 58 -4.61 -0.31 5.61
C ASP A 58 -3.09 -0.43 5.85
N LEU A 59 -2.53 0.53 6.60
CA LEU A 59 -1.12 0.59 6.98
C LEU A 59 -0.97 0.10 8.42
N LEU A 60 -0.11 -0.88 8.65
CA LEU A 60 0.20 -1.38 9.99
C LEU A 60 1.39 -0.63 10.55
N ASP A 61 1.20 -0.01 11.71
CA ASP A 61 2.27 0.62 12.47
C ASP A 61 3.10 -0.44 13.19
N ILE A 62 4.41 -0.44 12.90
CA ILE A 62 5.41 -1.37 13.45
C ILE A 62 6.40 -0.68 14.40
N SER A 63 6.13 0.56 14.82
CA SER A 63 6.98 1.29 15.74
C SER A 63 7.17 0.54 17.07
N VAL A 64 8.33 0.77 17.72
CA VAL A 64 8.88 -0.02 18.84
C VAL A 64 7.92 -0.19 20.03
N SER A 65 6.95 0.71 20.21
CA SER A 65 5.88 0.57 21.20
C SER A 65 5.03 -0.70 21.04
N SER A 66 4.97 -1.28 19.84
CA SER A 66 4.18 -2.49 19.56
C SER A 66 4.95 -3.80 19.82
N ILE A 67 6.29 -3.75 19.89
CA ILE A 67 7.14 -4.93 20.12
C ILE A 67 7.09 -5.35 21.60
N THR A 68 6.88 -4.39 22.51
CA THR A 68 6.82 -4.66 23.96
C THR A 68 5.70 -5.63 24.34
N HIS A 69 4.63 -5.73 23.53
CA HIS A 69 3.50 -6.63 23.78
C HIS A 69 3.74 -8.07 23.31
N ILE A 70 4.77 -8.31 22.49
CA ILE A 70 5.17 -9.66 22.02
C ILE A 70 6.21 -10.28 22.96
N LEU A 71 6.92 -9.45 23.73
CA LEU A 71 7.98 -9.86 24.65
C LEU A 71 7.53 -9.90 26.13
N SER A 72 6.24 -9.69 26.42
CA SER A 72 5.62 -9.84 27.74
C SER A 72 4.67 -11.03 27.76
#